data_AF-A0A091QGU8-F1
#
_entry.id   AF-A0A091QGU8-F1
#
_cell.length_a   1.000
_cell.length_b   1.000
_cell.length_c   1.000
_cell.angle_alpha   90.00
_cell.angle_beta   90.00
_cell.angle_gamma   90.00
#
_symmetry.space_group_name_H-M   'P 1'
#
loop_
_entity.id
_entity.type
_entity.pdbx_description
1 polymer ?
#
loop_
_entity_poly.entity_id
_entity_poly.type
_entity_poly.pdbx_seq_one_letter_code
_entity_poly.pdbx_strand_id
1 'polypeptide(L)'
;QDEFLDVIYWFRQIIAVILGIIWGIVPLKGFVGIAVFCLINAGVLYLYFSSFQQIDEEEYGGTWELTKEGFMTSFALFLVVWIIFYTAIHYD
;
A
#
# COMPACT_ATOMS: atom_id res chain seq x y z
N GLN A 1 -0.83 -9.86 18.83
CA GLN A 1 0.23 -9.43 17.88
C GLN A 1 -0.21 -9.72 16.45
N ASP A 2 -0.60 -10.96 16.15
CA ASP A 2 -0.97 -11.37 14.80
C ASP A 2 -2.24 -10.71 14.24
N GLU A 3 -3.31 -10.55 15.03
CA GLU A 3 -4.55 -9.88 14.55
C GLU A 3 -4.30 -8.42 14.11
N PHE A 4 -3.36 -7.75 14.76
CA PHE A 4 -2.99 -6.37 14.41
C PHE A 4 -2.24 -6.32 13.09
N LEU A 5 -1.28 -7.22 12.89
CA LEU A 5 -0.54 -7.38 11.64
C LEU A 5 -1.46 -7.77 10.48
N ASP A 6 -2.43 -8.65 10.72
CA ASP A 6 -3.43 -9.04 9.73
C ASP A 6 -4.31 -7.85 9.30
N VAL A 7 -4.78 -7.02 10.25
CA VAL A 7 -5.58 -5.83 9.92
C VAL A 7 -4.78 -4.85 9.05
N ILE A 8 -3.50 -4.60 9.38
CA ILE A 8 -2.62 -3.73 8.59
C ILE A 8 -2.41 -4.30 7.19
N TYR A 9 -2.14 -5.59 7.11
CA TYR A 9 -1.92 -6.29 5.85
C TYR A 9 -3.14 -6.15 4.93
N TRP A 10 -4.33 -6.48 5.43
CA TRP A 10 -5.57 -6.36 4.67
C TRP A 10 -5.92 -4.91 4.32
N PHE A 11 -5.67 -3.96 5.23
CA PHE A 11 -5.90 -2.54 4.97
C PHE A 11 -5.04 -2.03 3.80
N ARG A 12 -3.74 -2.38 3.80
CA ARG A 12 -2.83 -2.05 2.71
C ARG A 12 -3.25 -2.69 1.39
N GLN A 13 -3.73 -3.93 1.41
CA GLN A 13 -4.22 -4.60 0.20
C GLN A 13 -5.43 -3.90 -0.39
N ILE A 14 -6.41 -3.51 0.43
CA ILE A 14 -7.60 -2.78 -0.03
C ILE A 14 -7.19 -1.47 -0.70
N ILE A 15 -6.27 -0.71 -0.10
CA ILE A 15 -5.74 0.53 -0.68
C ILE A 15 -5.02 0.26 -2.00
N ALA A 16 -4.18 -0.78 -2.06
CA ALA A 16 -3.47 -1.16 -3.28
C ALA A 16 -4.41 -1.50 -4.43
N VAL A 17 -5.50 -2.23 -4.17
CA VAL A 17 -6.54 -2.52 -5.16
C VAL A 17 -7.23 -1.24 -5.62
N ILE A 18 -7.71 -0.41 -4.70
CA ILE A 18 -8.44 0.83 -5.05
C ILE A 18 -7.56 1.76 -5.88
N LEU A 19 -6.31 1.98 -5.45
CA LEU A 19 -5.36 2.81 -6.21
C LEU A 19 -5.03 2.20 -7.58
N GLY A 20 -4.83 0.88 -7.65
CA GLY A 20 -4.58 0.19 -8.91
C GLY A 20 -5.73 0.34 -9.91
N ILE A 21 -6.98 0.28 -9.45
CA ILE A 21 -8.17 0.49 -10.30
C ILE A 21 -8.21 1.93 -10.79
N ILE A 22 -8.07 2.91 -9.89
CA ILE A 22 -8.15 4.34 -10.24
C ILE A 22 -7.04 4.69 -11.26
N TRP A 23 -5.82 4.19 -11.07
CA TRP A 23 -4.68 4.42 -11.98
C TRP A 23 -4.71 3.56 -13.26
N GLY A 24 -5.48 2.48 -13.28
CA GLY A 24 -5.77 1.75 -14.51
C GLY A 24 -6.75 2.51 -15.40
N ILE A 25 -7.72 3.20 -14.78
CA ILE A 25 -8.73 4.02 -15.48
C ILE A 25 -8.14 5.36 -15.91
N VAL A 26 -7.47 6.08 -15.00
CA VAL A 26 -6.78 7.33 -15.31
C VAL A 26 -5.40 6.94 -15.87
N PRO A 27 -5.07 7.19 -17.15
CA PRO A 27 -3.80 6.77 -17.75
C PRO A 27 -2.61 7.57 -17.21
N LEU A 28 -2.34 7.43 -15.92
CA LEU A 28 -1.17 7.98 -15.25
C LEU A 28 0.03 7.14 -15.65
N LYS A 29 0.62 7.49 -16.79
CA LYS A 29 1.79 6.81 -17.33
C LYS A 29 3.04 7.14 -16.51
N GLY A 30 3.79 6.12 -16.14
CA GLY A 30 5.16 6.25 -15.62
C GLY A 30 5.29 6.33 -14.09
N PHE A 31 6.40 6.94 -13.65
CA PHE A 31 6.87 6.95 -12.26
C PHE A 31 5.89 7.57 -11.26
N VAL A 32 4.99 8.45 -11.72
CA VAL A 32 4.05 9.18 -10.86
C VAL A 32 3.12 8.22 -10.11
N GLY A 33 2.64 7.15 -10.73
CA GLY A 33 1.77 6.18 -10.04
C GLY A 33 2.47 5.42 -8.93
N ILE A 34 3.72 5.05 -9.17
CA ILE A 34 4.56 4.39 -8.16
C ILE A 34 4.90 5.37 -7.02
N ALA A 35 5.23 6.62 -7.34
CA ALA A 35 5.54 7.64 -6.35
C ALA A 35 4.35 7.95 -5.44
N VAL A 36 3.15 8.09 -6.01
CA VAL A 36 1.91 8.31 -5.24
C VAL A 36 1.55 7.08 -4.41
N PHE A 37 1.70 5.87 -4.95
CA PHE A 37 1.51 4.64 -4.17
C PHE A 37 2.45 4.62 -2.97
N CYS A 38 3.75 4.89 -3.16
CA CYS A 38 4.72 4.95 -2.06
C CYS A 38 4.37 6.04 -1.03
N LEU A 39 3.92 7.21 -1.47
CA LEU A 39 3.49 8.29 -0.57
C LEU A 39 2.27 7.91 0.26
N ILE A 40 1.26 7.29 -0.36
CA ILE A 40 0.06 6.83 0.37
C ILE A 40 0.41 5.68 1.30
N ASN A 41 1.23 4.72 0.86
CA ASN A 41 1.68 3.61 1.71
C ASN A 41 2.45 4.13 2.93
N ALA A 42 3.37 5.07 2.73
CA ALA A 42 4.14 5.72 3.78
C ALA A 42 3.25 6.60 4.69
N GLY A 43 2.27 7.32 4.14
CA GLY A 43 1.33 8.14 4.89
C GLY A 43 0.38 7.31 5.75
N VAL A 44 -0.07 6.16 5.25
CA VAL A 44 -0.88 5.20 6.01
C VAL A 44 -0.07 4.61 7.14
N LEU A 45 1.18 4.20 6.86
CA LEU A 45 2.15 3.83 7.89
C LEU A 45 2.23 4.93 8.95
N TYR A 46 2.53 6.16 8.54
CA TYR A 46 2.72 7.28 9.45
C TYR A 46 1.48 7.60 10.29
N LEU A 47 0.28 7.59 9.70
CA LEU A 47 -0.98 7.75 10.42
C LEU A 47 -1.21 6.61 11.40
N TYR A 48 -0.82 5.39 11.04
CA TYR A 48 -0.94 4.23 11.89
C TYR A 48 0.02 4.32 13.08
N PHE A 49 1.29 4.65 12.84
CA PHE A 49 2.28 4.95 13.88
C PHE A 49 1.78 6.11 14.78
N SER A 50 1.24 7.17 14.20
CA SER A 50 0.72 8.31 14.96
C SER A 50 -0.56 8.00 15.76
N SER A 51 -1.43 7.11 15.26
CA SER A 51 -2.74 6.81 15.87
C SER A 51 -2.69 5.62 16.83
N PHE A 52 -1.78 4.67 16.64
CA PHE A 52 -1.63 3.46 17.47
C PHE A 52 -0.42 3.52 18.39
N GLN A 53 0.68 4.18 17.99
CA GLN A 53 1.99 4.11 18.66
C GLN A 53 2.32 5.31 19.55
N GLN A 54 1.31 5.94 20.14
CA GLN A 54 1.51 6.76 21.34
C GLN A 54 1.91 5.91 22.57
N ILE A 55 2.17 4.60 22.40
CA ILE A 55 2.55 3.64 23.44
C ILE A 55 3.69 2.76 22.88
N ASP A 56 4.90 2.96 23.43
CA ASP A 56 6.18 2.23 23.28
C ASP A 56 6.63 1.68 21.90
N GLU A 57 7.57 2.42 21.29
CA GLU A 57 8.37 2.03 20.12
C GLU A 57 9.29 0.82 20.33
N GLU A 58 9.57 0.43 21.58
CA GLU A 58 10.56 -0.60 21.92
C GLU A 58 10.03 -2.04 21.96
N GLU A 59 8.71 -2.25 22.08
CA GLU A 59 8.15 -3.59 22.35
C GLU A 59 7.92 -4.43 21.07
N TYR A 60 7.97 -3.82 19.88
CA TYR A 60 7.56 -4.45 18.60
C TYR A 60 8.66 -4.51 17.52
N GLY A 61 9.94 -4.52 17.88
CA GLY A 61 11.05 -4.74 16.92
C GLY A 61 11.38 -3.54 16.02
N GLY A 62 10.73 -2.40 16.26
CA GLY A 62 10.94 -1.14 15.55
C GLY A 62 10.11 -1.00 14.27
N THR A 63 9.72 0.24 14.00
CA THR A 63 8.92 0.72 12.84
C THR A 63 9.36 0.11 11.49
N TRP A 64 10.64 -0.23 11.36
CA TRP A 64 11.25 -0.73 10.14
C TRP A 64 10.86 -2.16 9.74
N GLU A 65 10.66 -3.07 10.69
CA GLU A 65 10.21 -4.44 10.39
C GLU A 65 8.75 -4.46 9.93
N LEU A 66 7.88 -3.76 10.67
CA LEU A 66 6.48 -3.57 10.29
C LEU A 66 6.31 -2.83 8.95
N THR A 67 7.23 -1.92 8.62
CA THR A 67 7.20 -1.22 7.34
C THR A 67 7.39 -2.20 6.17
N LYS A 68 8.29 -3.18 6.34
CA LYS A 68 8.61 -4.18 5.32
C LYS A 68 7.53 -5.25 5.21
N GLU A 69 6.92 -5.64 6.32
CA GLU A 69 5.78 -6.56 6.30
C GLU A 69 4.61 -5.98 5.50
N GLY A 70 4.14 -6.75 4.52
CA GLY A 70 3.01 -6.35 3.67
C GLY A 70 3.33 -5.33 2.57
N PHE A 71 4.49 -4.67 2.56
CA PHE A 71 4.83 -3.69 1.52
C PHE A 71 5.05 -4.36 0.16
N MET A 72 5.91 -5.38 0.09
CA MET A 72 6.21 -6.08 -1.17
C MET A 72 4.97 -6.73 -1.78
N THR A 73 4.13 -7.34 -0.94
CA THR A 73 2.88 -7.98 -1.35
C THR A 73 1.83 -6.97 -1.81
N SER A 74 1.63 -5.87 -1.09
CA SER A 74 0.71 -4.80 -1.53
C SER A 74 1.20 -4.08 -2.79
N PHE A 75 2.52 -3.90 -2.94
CA PHE A 75 3.11 -3.33 -4.16
C PHE A 75 2.90 -4.22 -5.38
N ALA A 76 3.13 -5.54 -5.25
CA ALA A 76 2.86 -6.49 -6.31
C ALA A 76 1.36 -6.48 -6.69
N LEU A 77 0.46 -6.46 -5.70
CA LEU A 77 -0.98 -6.41 -5.93
C LEU A 77 -1.39 -5.13 -6.69
N PHE A 78 -0.87 -3.98 -6.29
CA PHE A 78 -1.08 -2.71 -6.98
C PHE A 78 -0.66 -2.79 -8.45
N LEU A 79 0.54 -3.30 -8.73
CA LEU A 79 1.04 -3.45 -10.10
C LEU A 79 0.16 -4.38 -10.94
N VAL A 80 -0.26 -5.52 -10.39
CA VAL A 80 -1.14 -6.48 -11.08
C VAL A 80 -2.47 -5.83 -11.45
N VAL A 81 -3.14 -5.20 -10.49
CA VAL A 81 -4.42 -4.53 -10.72
C VAL A 81 -4.25 -3.41 -11.75
N TRP A 82 -3.20 -2.59 -11.60
CA TRP A 82 -2.94 -1.49 -12.52
C TRP A 82 -2.71 -1.97 -13.96
N ILE A 83 -1.86 -2.98 -14.17
CA ILE A 83 -1.56 -3.51 -15.51
C ILE A 83 -2.83 -4.11 -16.14
N ILE A 84 -3.62 -4.87 -15.37
CA ILE A 84 -4.86 -5.49 -15.87
C ILE A 84 -5.85 -4.43 -16.31
N PHE A 85 -6.15 -3.44 -15.46
CA PHE A 85 -7.12 -2.39 -15.79
C PHE A 85 -6.63 -1.47 -16.89
N TYR A 86 -5.34 -1.09 -16.87
CA TYR A 86 -4.75 -0.28 -17.92
C TYR A 86 -4.85 -0.98 -19.28
N THR A 87 -4.51 -2.27 -19.34
CA THR A 87 -4.64 -3.09 -20.56
C THR A 87 -6.10 -3.23 -20.97
N ALA A 88 -7.02 -3.52 -20.04
CA ALA A 88 -8.43 -3.70 -20.38
C ALA A 88 -9.10 -2.43 -20.94
N ILE A 89 -8.64 -1.23 -20.54
CA ILE A 89 -9.27 0.05 -20.90
C ILE A 89 -8.55 0.72 -22.09
N HIS A 90 -7.23 0.61 -22.18
CA HIS A 90 -6.42 1.34 -23.16
C HIS A 90 -5.91 0.47 -24.31
N TYR A 91 -6.10 -0.84 -24.24
CA TYR A 91 -5.77 -1.76 -25.32
C TYR A 91 -7.04 -1.97 -26.16
N ASP A 92 -7.09 -1.25 -27.29
CA ASP A 92 -8.00 -1.48 -28.42
C ASP A 92 -7.21 -2.22 -29.51
#